data_AF-A0A504YWN6-F1
#
_entry.id   AF-A0A504YWN6-F1
#
_cell.length_a   1.000
_cell.length_b   1.000
_cell.length_c   1.000
_cell.angle_alpha   90.00
_cell.angle_beta   90.00
_cell.angle_gamma   90.00
#
_symmetry.space_group_name_H-M   'P 1'
#
loop_
_entity.id
_entity.type
_entity.pdbx_description
1 polymer ?
#
loop_
_entity_poly.entity_id
_entity_poly.type
_entity_poly.pdbx_seq_one_letter_code
_entity_poly.pdbx_strand_id
1 'polypeptide(L)'
;MFLLSSSRTIMLTEQTKAELKAYKYSCIDTSPLSKYVMHPFWNWVTQFYPRWLAPNLITFGGFLLTVAHFLLLSYFNPHFDHGSAVPSWAWLATAILVFVAHTLDGTDGKQARRTKSSSPLGELFDHGCDSWAVYFLPASLYTLCGVYSSPFRLFWIQWSLIFSFISSHWEKYITGVLYLPWTFDIAQLAVASMCLAAYRWSVNTCSIFTIFGYSFVGVLEFLLHSELDTRIDLLPEYVLIQDQLEYYH
;
A
#
# COMPACT_ATOMS: atom_id res chain seq x y z
N MET A 1 31.19 21.78 -20.44
CA MET A 1 30.39 23.02 -20.32
C MET A 1 28.93 22.65 -20.47
N PHE A 2 28.35 22.00 -19.46
CA PHE A 2 26.90 21.91 -19.26
C PHE A 2 26.63 22.67 -17.98
N LEU A 3 25.96 23.80 -18.14
CA LEU A 3 25.74 24.79 -17.09
C LEU A 3 24.88 24.18 -15.98
N LEU A 4 25.44 24.18 -14.77
CA LEU A 4 24.70 24.25 -13.52
C LEU A 4 23.86 25.55 -13.55
N SER A 5 22.70 25.48 -14.20
CA SER A 5 21.72 26.55 -14.17
C SER A 5 20.99 26.47 -12.83
N SER A 6 21.38 27.36 -11.92
CA SER A 6 20.57 27.97 -10.87
C SER A 6 19.55 27.06 -10.17
N SER A 7 19.79 26.82 -8.89
CA SER A 7 18.82 26.34 -7.91
C SER A 7 17.54 27.18 -7.94
N ARG A 8 16.64 26.90 -8.89
CA ARG A 8 15.24 27.28 -8.78
C ARG A 8 14.68 26.38 -7.70
N THR A 9 14.66 26.86 -6.47
CA THR A 9 13.69 26.37 -5.51
C THR A 9 12.35 26.48 -6.22
N ILE A 10 11.76 25.34 -6.60
CA ILE A 10 10.42 25.28 -7.18
C ILE A 10 9.49 25.67 -6.03
N MET A 11 9.34 26.98 -5.82
CA MET A 11 8.48 27.53 -4.79
C MET A 11 7.04 27.39 -5.28
N LEU A 12 6.20 26.77 -4.45
CA LEU A 12 4.76 26.70 -4.71
C LEU A 12 4.24 28.13 -4.97
N THR A 13 3.42 28.29 -6.02
CA THR A 13 2.79 29.57 -6.31
C THR A 13 1.86 29.95 -5.15
N GLU A 14 1.58 31.25 -4.97
CA GLU A 14 0.63 31.68 -3.93
C GLU A 14 -0.76 31.09 -4.15
N GLN A 15 -1.15 30.86 -5.41
CA GLN A 15 -2.36 30.14 -5.78
C GLN A 15 -2.33 28.69 -5.27
N THR A 16 -1.27 27.93 -5.57
CA THR A 16 -1.13 26.54 -5.10
C THR A 16 -1.09 26.46 -3.58
N LYS A 17 -0.48 27.44 -2.89
CA LYS A 17 -0.52 27.53 -1.42
C LYS A 17 -1.93 27.79 -0.89
N ALA A 18 -2.72 28.62 -1.57
CA ALA A 18 -4.11 28.89 -1.20
C ALA A 18 -4.99 27.65 -1.40
N GLU A 19 -4.84 26.95 -2.54
CA GLU A 19 -5.52 25.69 -2.84
C GLU A 19 -5.15 24.59 -1.83
N LEU A 20 -3.86 24.44 -1.50
CA LEU A 20 -3.42 23.53 -0.44
C LEU A 20 -4.05 23.86 0.91
N LYS A 21 -4.20 25.13 1.28
CA LYS A 21 -4.86 25.51 2.55
C LYS A 21 -6.36 25.22 2.54
N ALA A 22 -7.01 25.30 1.39
CA ALA A 22 -8.43 24.98 1.23
C ALA A 22 -8.70 23.47 1.12
N TYR A 23 -7.67 22.68 0.80
CA TYR A 23 -7.78 21.24 0.64
C TYR A 23 -8.27 20.55 1.92
N LYS A 24 -9.30 19.72 1.77
CA LYS A 24 -9.88 18.93 2.85
C LYS A 24 -9.80 17.46 2.49
N TYR A 25 -9.10 16.70 3.32
CA TYR A 25 -9.02 15.25 3.19
C TYR A 25 -10.41 14.60 3.18
N SER A 26 -10.66 13.77 2.17
CA SER A 26 -11.84 12.92 2.06
C SER A 26 -11.42 11.55 1.57
N CYS A 27 -11.70 10.52 2.36
CA CYS A 27 -11.37 9.15 2.07
C CYS A 27 -12.50 8.25 2.55
N ILE A 28 -12.88 7.27 1.72
CA ILE A 28 -13.92 6.30 2.03
C ILE A 28 -13.31 4.91 1.93
N ASP A 29 -13.47 4.16 3.01
CA ASP A 29 -13.12 2.74 3.07
C ASP A 29 -14.39 1.93 3.29
N THR A 30 -14.73 1.10 2.30
CA THR A 30 -15.91 0.22 2.33
C THR A 30 -15.56 -1.23 2.65
N SER A 31 -14.28 -1.56 2.82
CA SER A 31 -13.82 -2.92 3.09
C SER A 31 -14.40 -3.42 4.43
N PRO A 32 -15.11 -4.57 4.46
CA PRO A 32 -15.61 -5.12 5.71
C PRO A 32 -14.48 -5.45 6.70
N LEU A 33 -13.36 -5.96 6.20
CA LEU A 33 -12.18 -6.26 7.02
C LEU A 33 -11.67 -4.97 7.68
N SER A 34 -11.54 -3.92 6.89
CA SER A 34 -10.99 -2.66 7.36
C SER A 34 -11.94 -1.99 8.35
N LYS A 35 -13.23 -1.91 8.00
CA LYS A 35 -14.29 -1.31 8.83
C LYS A 35 -14.48 -2.00 10.17
N TYR A 36 -14.55 -3.33 10.20
CA TYR A 36 -14.94 -4.07 11.39
C TYR A 36 -13.77 -4.63 12.21
N VAL A 37 -12.58 -4.78 11.61
CA VAL A 37 -11.40 -5.34 12.29
C VAL A 37 -10.29 -4.31 12.39
N MET A 38 -9.83 -3.77 11.26
CA MET A 38 -8.61 -2.96 11.24
C MET A 38 -8.80 -1.57 11.85
N HIS A 39 -9.89 -0.87 11.56
CA HIS A 39 -10.17 0.42 12.17
C HIS A 39 -10.28 0.35 13.70
N PRO A 40 -11.02 -0.60 14.31
CA PRO A 40 -10.99 -0.82 15.75
C PRO A 40 -9.58 -1.11 16.29
N PHE A 41 -8.84 -2.02 15.65
CA PHE A 41 -7.47 -2.37 16.03
C PHE A 41 -6.53 -1.16 15.98
N TRP A 42 -6.49 -0.44 14.86
CA TRP A 42 -5.66 0.75 14.69
C TRP A 42 -6.04 1.86 15.67
N ASN A 43 -7.34 2.11 15.89
CA ASN A 43 -7.78 3.08 16.90
C ASN A 43 -7.30 2.72 18.31
N TRP A 44 -7.24 1.44 18.64
CA TRP A 44 -6.67 0.95 19.90
C TRP A 44 -5.15 1.16 19.94
N VAL A 45 -4.42 0.77 18.88
CA VAL A 45 -2.95 0.97 18.79
C VAL A 45 -2.57 2.44 18.92
N THR A 46 -3.30 3.35 18.25
CA THR A 46 -3.03 4.79 18.30
C THR A 46 -3.06 5.35 19.73
N GLN A 47 -3.79 4.74 20.67
CA GLN A 47 -3.84 5.21 22.06
C GLN A 47 -2.48 5.12 22.77
N PHE A 48 -1.64 4.16 22.39
CA PHE A 48 -0.31 3.94 22.97
C PHE A 48 0.74 4.91 22.43
N TYR A 49 0.48 5.61 21.32
CA TYR A 49 1.42 6.60 20.82
C TYR A 49 1.49 7.81 21.75
N PRO A 50 2.70 8.29 22.08
CA PRO A 50 2.84 9.52 22.83
C PRO A 50 2.43 10.71 21.96
N ARG A 51 1.92 11.78 22.59
CA ARG A 51 1.39 12.95 21.88
C ARG A 51 2.44 13.76 21.11
N TRP A 52 3.72 13.59 21.45
CA TRP A 52 4.83 14.24 20.75
C TRP A 52 5.23 13.50 19.46
N LEU A 53 4.78 12.25 19.28
CA LEU A 53 5.13 11.46 18.10
C LEU A 53 4.40 12.03 16.87
N ALA A 54 5.20 12.58 15.95
CA ALA A 54 4.71 13.16 14.71
C ALA A 54 4.13 12.07 13.78
N PRO A 55 2.97 12.29 13.15
CA PRO A 55 2.37 11.34 12.19
C PRO A 55 3.33 10.96 11.06
N ASN A 56 4.00 11.92 10.44
CA ASN A 56 4.94 11.64 9.34
C ASN A 56 6.13 10.77 9.77
N LEU A 57 6.49 10.75 11.06
CA LEU A 57 7.51 9.83 11.57
C LEU A 57 6.99 8.39 11.65
N ILE A 58 5.69 8.21 11.93
CA ILE A 58 5.02 6.92 11.89
C ILE A 58 4.99 6.41 10.43
N THR A 59 4.53 7.24 9.50
CA THR A 59 4.55 6.97 8.05
C THR A 59 5.94 6.55 7.58
N PHE A 60 6.95 7.38 7.86
CA PHE A 60 8.32 7.13 7.42
C PHE A 60 8.91 5.87 8.08
N GLY A 61 8.59 5.63 9.35
CA GLY A 61 8.94 4.39 10.03
C GLY A 61 8.35 3.17 9.32
N GLY A 62 7.05 3.19 9.02
CA GLY A 62 6.37 2.14 8.26
C GLY A 62 7.03 1.89 6.90
N PHE A 63 7.30 2.96 6.15
CA PHE A 63 8.02 2.91 4.88
C PHE A 63 9.41 2.27 5.01
N LEU A 64 10.20 2.62 6.02
CA LEU A 64 11.51 1.98 6.21
C LEU A 64 11.40 0.48 6.52
N LEU A 65 10.33 0.04 7.18
CA LEU A 65 10.06 -1.40 7.38
C LEU A 65 9.67 -2.09 6.06
N THR A 66 8.99 -1.40 5.14
CA THR A 66 8.72 -1.94 3.79
C THR A 66 10.03 -2.09 3.00
N VAL A 67 10.93 -1.12 3.07
CA VAL A 67 12.27 -1.24 2.47
C VAL A 67 13.08 -2.36 3.13
N ALA A 68 13.05 -2.47 4.46
CA ALA A 68 13.83 -3.45 5.20
C ALA A 68 13.46 -4.90 4.84
N HIS A 69 12.16 -5.24 4.76
CA HIS A 69 11.77 -6.60 4.38
C HIS A 69 12.12 -6.91 2.92
N PHE A 70 11.99 -5.93 2.02
CA PHE A 70 12.38 -6.07 0.62
C PHE A 70 13.86 -6.42 0.50
N LEU A 71 14.73 -5.66 1.19
CA LEU A 71 16.17 -5.90 1.20
C LEU A 71 16.53 -7.25 1.85
N LEU A 72 15.85 -7.61 2.94
CA LEU A 72 16.04 -8.90 3.61
C LEU A 72 15.76 -10.08 2.67
N LEU A 73 14.64 -10.05 1.96
CA LEU A 73 14.27 -11.10 1.02
C LEU A 73 15.18 -11.10 -0.22
N SER A 74 15.50 -9.91 -0.74
CA SER A 74 16.43 -9.76 -1.88
C SER A 74 17.82 -10.30 -1.57
N TYR A 75 18.28 -10.18 -0.32
CA TYR A 75 19.59 -10.68 0.09
C TYR A 75 19.66 -12.22 0.03
N PHE A 76 18.62 -12.91 0.51
CA PHE A 76 18.59 -14.38 0.52
C PHE A 76 18.09 -15.00 -0.78
N ASN A 77 17.22 -14.31 -1.52
CA ASN A 77 16.61 -14.77 -2.75
C ASN A 77 16.58 -13.64 -3.81
N PRO A 78 17.72 -13.26 -4.41
CA PRO A 78 17.81 -12.11 -5.32
C PRO A 78 16.95 -12.21 -6.58
N HIS A 79 16.63 -13.43 -7.01
CA HIS A 79 15.81 -13.71 -8.19
C HIS A 79 14.33 -13.94 -7.85
N PHE A 80 13.99 -13.94 -6.55
CA PHE A 80 12.63 -14.16 -6.04
C PHE A 80 11.98 -15.46 -6.55
N ASP A 81 12.77 -16.44 -6.94
CA ASP A 81 12.32 -17.70 -7.56
C ASP A 81 12.48 -18.88 -6.62
N HIS A 82 13.38 -18.83 -5.63
CA HIS A 82 13.66 -19.95 -4.73
C HIS A 82 13.41 -19.61 -3.25
N GLY A 83 12.15 -19.69 -2.81
CA GLY A 83 11.77 -19.42 -1.42
C GLY A 83 12.50 -20.30 -0.38
N SER A 84 12.93 -21.51 -0.75
CA SER A 84 13.71 -22.41 0.10
C SER A 84 15.11 -21.90 0.45
N ALA A 85 15.64 -20.92 -0.29
CA ALA A 85 16.90 -20.25 0.02
C ALA A 85 16.77 -19.28 1.23
N VAL A 86 15.54 -18.89 1.58
CA VAL A 86 15.29 -17.97 2.70
C VAL A 86 15.24 -18.73 4.02
N PRO A 87 16.12 -18.40 5.00
CA PRO A 87 16.14 -19.10 6.28
C PRO A 87 14.87 -18.83 7.09
N SER A 88 14.44 -19.80 7.91
CA SER A 88 13.17 -19.74 8.65
C SER A 88 12.98 -18.45 9.46
N TRP A 89 14.02 -17.96 10.14
CA TRP A 89 13.93 -16.72 10.93
C TRP A 89 13.63 -15.49 10.06
N ALA A 90 14.09 -15.46 8.81
CA ALA A 90 13.84 -14.34 7.90
C ALA A 90 12.37 -14.29 7.49
N TRP A 91 11.68 -15.44 7.42
CA TRP A 91 10.22 -15.48 7.24
C TRP A 91 9.48 -14.86 8.43
N LEU A 92 9.90 -15.17 9.66
CA LEU A 92 9.33 -14.54 10.86
C LEU A 92 9.59 -13.04 10.89
N ALA A 93 10.82 -12.62 10.57
CA ALA A 93 11.19 -11.22 10.48
C ALA A 93 10.34 -10.48 9.43
N THR A 94 10.18 -11.03 8.23
CA THR A 94 9.32 -10.47 7.18
C THR A 94 7.87 -10.37 7.63
N ALA A 95 7.32 -11.39 8.28
CA ALA A 95 5.95 -11.35 8.81
C ALA A 95 5.75 -10.18 9.79
N ILE A 96 6.69 -9.99 10.71
CA ILE A 96 6.66 -8.90 11.68
C ILE A 96 6.82 -7.55 10.98
N LEU A 97 7.80 -7.42 10.07
CA LEU A 97 8.09 -6.17 9.37
C LEU A 97 6.88 -5.73 8.53
N VAL A 98 6.27 -6.62 7.75
CA VAL A 98 5.07 -6.31 6.94
C VAL A 98 3.88 -5.96 7.83
N PHE A 99 3.61 -6.76 8.88
CA PHE A 99 2.49 -6.48 9.79
C PHE A 99 2.65 -5.15 10.53
N VAL A 100 3.85 -4.84 11.02
CA VAL A 100 4.12 -3.58 11.70
C VAL A 100 4.08 -2.42 10.70
N ALA A 101 4.65 -2.55 9.50
CA ALA A 101 4.55 -1.53 8.46
C ALA A 101 3.10 -1.18 8.15
N HIS A 102 2.27 -2.19 7.89
CA HIS A 102 0.83 -2.06 7.67
C HIS A 102 0.09 -1.42 8.87
N THR A 103 0.53 -1.73 10.09
CA THR A 103 -0.05 -1.12 11.29
C THR A 103 0.34 0.36 11.42
N LEU A 104 1.59 0.73 11.11
CA LEU A 104 2.06 2.11 11.18
C LEU A 104 1.32 2.97 10.15
N ASP A 105 1.24 2.49 8.90
CA ASP A 105 0.43 3.07 7.81
C ASP A 105 -1.02 3.31 8.27
N GLY A 106 -1.72 2.26 8.73
CA GLY A 106 -3.10 2.39 9.20
C GLY A 106 -3.31 3.29 10.44
N THR A 107 -2.27 3.71 11.14
CA THR A 107 -2.38 4.50 12.39
C THR A 107 -1.91 5.94 12.30
N ASP A 108 -1.17 6.34 11.26
CA ASP A 108 -0.58 7.68 11.17
C ASP A 108 -1.63 8.80 11.03
N GLY A 109 -2.63 8.66 10.18
CA GLY A 109 -3.70 9.61 10.00
C GLY A 109 -4.61 9.65 11.24
N LYS A 110 -4.72 8.52 11.95
CA LYS A 110 -5.44 8.47 13.24
C LYS A 110 -4.68 9.26 14.30
N GLN A 111 -3.35 9.14 14.33
CA GLN A 111 -2.51 9.99 15.17
C GLN A 111 -2.64 11.47 14.75
N ALA A 112 -2.61 11.80 13.46
CA ALA A 112 -2.73 13.17 12.95
C ALA A 112 -4.04 13.84 13.40
N ARG A 113 -5.16 13.10 13.32
CA ARG A 113 -6.47 13.56 13.83
C ARG A 113 -6.43 13.75 15.35
N ARG A 114 -5.82 12.81 16.07
CA ARG A 114 -5.69 12.83 17.55
C ARG A 114 -4.85 14.02 18.04
N THR A 115 -3.79 14.40 17.33
CA THR A 115 -2.90 15.52 17.65
C THR A 115 -3.29 16.84 16.99
N LYS A 116 -4.38 16.86 16.19
CA LYS A 116 -4.82 18.03 15.40
C LYS A 116 -3.72 18.55 14.47
N SER A 117 -2.93 17.64 13.91
CA SER A 117 -1.82 17.93 13.00
C SER A 117 -2.04 17.36 11.59
N SER A 118 -3.28 17.03 11.22
CA SER A 118 -3.65 16.67 9.85
C SER A 118 -3.34 17.83 8.89
N SER A 119 -2.69 17.54 7.77
CA SER A 119 -2.35 18.52 6.76
C SER A 119 -2.26 17.89 5.37
N PRO A 120 -2.51 18.65 4.28
CA PRO A 120 -2.35 18.17 2.92
C PRO A 120 -0.93 17.69 2.61
N LEU A 121 0.09 18.31 3.24
CA LEU A 121 1.48 17.89 3.07
C LEU A 121 1.76 16.54 3.74
N GLY A 122 1.21 16.31 4.93
CA GLY A 122 1.33 15.02 5.62
C GLY A 122 0.69 13.90 4.81
N GLU A 123 -0.47 14.17 4.22
CA GLU A 123 -1.16 13.25 3.32
C GLU A 123 -0.41 13.00 2.01
N LEU A 124 0.17 14.03 1.39
CA LEU A 124 1.04 13.85 0.22
C LEU A 124 2.26 13.00 0.56
N PHE A 125 2.83 13.17 1.75
CA PHE A 125 3.97 12.38 2.22
C PHE A 125 3.60 10.91 2.43
N ASP A 126 2.44 10.65 3.02
CA ASP A 126 1.85 9.33 3.21
C ASP A 126 1.65 8.58 1.89
N HIS A 127 0.86 9.15 0.98
CA HIS A 127 0.64 8.56 -0.34
C HIS A 127 1.92 8.43 -1.17
N GLY A 128 2.89 9.35 -0.98
CA GLY A 128 4.20 9.23 -1.58
C GLY A 128 4.94 7.97 -1.11
N CYS A 129 4.92 7.69 0.19
CA CYS A 129 5.48 6.46 0.77
C CYS A 129 4.74 5.21 0.27
N ASP A 130 3.40 5.24 0.23
CA ASP A 130 2.59 4.11 -0.25
C ASP A 130 2.90 3.75 -1.70
N SER A 131 3.11 4.75 -2.55
CA SER A 131 3.43 4.52 -3.97
C SER A 131 4.70 3.67 -4.15
N TRP A 132 5.68 3.85 -3.27
CA TRP A 132 6.89 3.01 -3.24
C TRP A 132 6.66 1.69 -2.51
N ALA A 133 5.84 1.66 -1.46
CA ALA A 133 5.49 0.42 -0.77
C ALA A 133 4.80 -0.59 -1.69
N VAL A 134 4.00 -0.12 -2.66
CA VAL A 134 3.41 -0.94 -3.75
C VAL A 134 4.47 -1.67 -4.59
N TYR A 135 5.69 -1.15 -4.65
CA TYR A 135 6.81 -1.83 -5.33
C TYR A 135 7.55 -2.81 -4.40
N PHE A 136 7.72 -2.48 -3.13
CA PHE A 136 8.50 -3.30 -2.20
C PHE A 136 7.73 -4.50 -1.64
N LEU A 137 6.47 -4.31 -1.23
CA LEU A 137 5.65 -5.34 -0.60
C LEU A 137 5.49 -6.63 -1.45
N PRO A 138 5.32 -6.57 -2.79
CA PRO A 138 5.19 -7.76 -3.62
C PRO A 138 6.40 -8.69 -3.64
N ALA A 139 7.59 -8.26 -3.22
CA ALA A 139 8.76 -9.14 -3.11
C ALA A 139 8.51 -10.36 -2.21
N SER A 140 7.69 -10.19 -1.16
CA SER A 140 7.25 -11.30 -0.30
C SER A 140 6.38 -12.30 -1.05
N LEU A 141 5.43 -11.83 -1.85
CA LEU A 141 4.57 -12.65 -2.70
C LEU A 141 5.40 -13.44 -3.73
N TYR A 142 6.38 -12.79 -4.36
CA TYR A 142 7.28 -13.44 -5.32
C TYR A 142 8.13 -14.49 -4.63
N THR A 143 8.76 -14.18 -3.50
CA THR A 143 9.57 -15.14 -2.74
C THR A 143 8.76 -16.37 -2.31
N LEU A 144 7.50 -16.17 -1.89
CA LEU A 144 6.61 -17.26 -1.47
C LEU A 144 6.19 -18.15 -2.64
N CYS A 145 5.99 -17.57 -3.83
CA CYS A 145 5.28 -18.25 -4.92
C CYS A 145 6.07 -18.37 -6.23
N GLY A 146 7.32 -17.92 -6.26
CA GLY A 146 8.16 -17.83 -7.45
C GLY A 146 8.37 -19.16 -8.16
N VAL A 147 8.59 -20.25 -7.42
CA VAL A 147 8.70 -21.60 -8.02
C VAL A 147 7.39 -22.11 -8.64
N TYR A 148 6.24 -21.52 -8.31
CA TYR A 148 4.91 -21.95 -8.75
C TYR A 148 4.27 -21.00 -9.77
N SER A 149 4.99 -19.94 -10.16
CA SER A 149 4.52 -18.91 -11.09
C SER A 149 5.58 -18.61 -12.14
N SER A 150 5.16 -18.20 -13.34
CA SER A 150 6.12 -17.73 -14.34
C SER A 150 6.54 -16.28 -14.04
N PRO A 151 7.79 -15.88 -14.37
CA PRO A 151 8.21 -14.48 -14.25
C PRO A 151 7.28 -13.51 -15.00
N PHE A 152 6.74 -13.96 -16.14
CA PHE A 152 5.76 -13.19 -16.92
C PHE A 152 4.46 -12.93 -16.15
N ARG A 153 3.92 -13.92 -15.43
CA ARG A 153 2.73 -13.75 -14.59
C ARG A 153 3.01 -12.79 -13.43
N LEU A 154 4.14 -12.95 -12.75
CA LEU A 154 4.53 -12.08 -11.63
C LEU A 154 4.73 -10.62 -12.07
N PHE A 155 5.30 -10.41 -13.27
CA PHE A 155 5.41 -9.10 -13.89
C PHE A 155 4.04 -8.44 -14.08
N TRP A 156 3.06 -9.15 -14.64
CA TRP A 156 1.72 -8.59 -14.81
C TRP A 156 1.00 -8.32 -13.49
N ILE A 157 1.18 -9.18 -12.48
CA ILE A 157 0.68 -8.91 -11.13
C ILE A 157 1.29 -7.60 -10.58
N GLN A 158 2.59 -7.36 -10.77
CA GLN A 158 3.22 -6.08 -10.36
C GLN A 158 2.56 -4.88 -11.01
N TRP A 159 2.33 -4.96 -12.32
CA TRP A 159 1.71 -3.89 -13.09
C TRP A 159 0.25 -3.67 -12.71
N SER A 160 -0.51 -4.73 -12.44
CA SER A 160 -1.88 -4.61 -11.94
C SER A 160 -1.93 -3.91 -10.58
N LEU A 161 -0.99 -4.18 -9.68
CA LEU A 161 -0.90 -3.49 -8.39
C LEU A 161 -0.57 -2.00 -8.54
N ILE A 162 0.41 -1.67 -9.38
CA ILE A 162 0.77 -0.27 -9.68
C ILE A 162 -0.40 0.45 -10.33
N PHE A 163 -1.06 -0.18 -11.30
CA PHE A 163 -2.22 0.39 -11.98
C PHE A 163 -3.38 0.62 -11.02
N SER A 164 -3.67 -0.32 -10.12
CA SER A 164 -4.69 -0.17 -9.07
C SER A 164 -4.40 1.00 -8.13
N PHE A 165 -3.12 1.16 -7.73
CA PHE A 165 -2.71 2.30 -6.92
C PHE A 165 -2.92 3.63 -7.68
N ILE A 166 -2.43 3.73 -8.92
CA ILE A 166 -2.56 4.94 -9.73
C ILE A 166 -4.03 5.25 -10.03
N SER A 167 -4.85 4.25 -10.34
CA SER A 167 -6.27 4.45 -10.67
C SER A 167 -7.05 5.01 -9.48
N SER A 168 -6.78 4.56 -8.25
CA SER A 168 -7.42 5.12 -7.05
C SER A 168 -7.03 6.58 -6.81
N HIS A 169 -5.79 6.97 -7.13
CA HIS A 169 -5.32 8.36 -7.00
C HIS A 169 -5.84 9.24 -8.14
N TRP A 170 -5.99 8.68 -9.34
CA TRP A 170 -6.64 9.34 -10.46
C TRP A 170 -8.11 9.61 -10.15
N GLU A 171 -8.83 8.62 -9.61
CA GLU A 171 -10.22 8.76 -9.15
C GLU A 171 -10.34 9.85 -8.07
N LYS A 172 -9.40 9.88 -7.11
CA LYS A 172 -9.31 10.96 -6.11
C LYS A 172 -9.08 12.33 -6.73
N TYR A 173 -8.21 12.42 -7.73
CA TYR A 173 -7.92 13.67 -8.43
C TYR A 173 -9.18 14.25 -9.08
N ILE A 174 -10.03 13.38 -9.65
CA ILE A 174 -11.28 13.78 -10.30
C ILE A 174 -12.39 14.09 -9.29
N THR A 175 -12.64 13.16 -8.35
CA THR A 175 -13.82 13.20 -7.47
C THR A 175 -13.60 13.98 -6.17
N GLY A 176 -12.34 14.25 -5.83
CA GLY A 176 -11.94 14.80 -4.53
C GLY A 176 -12.02 13.79 -3.37
N VAL A 177 -12.34 12.52 -3.63
CA VAL A 177 -12.49 11.46 -2.62
C VAL A 177 -11.60 10.27 -2.96
N LEU A 178 -10.78 9.83 -2.00
CA LEU A 178 -10.00 8.60 -2.16
C LEU A 178 -10.82 7.38 -1.75
N TYR A 179 -11.06 6.47 -2.70
CA TYR A 179 -11.67 5.17 -2.41
C TYR A 179 -10.59 4.11 -2.24
N LEU A 180 -10.40 3.64 -1.01
CA LEU A 180 -9.35 2.67 -0.69
C LEU A 180 -9.68 1.28 -1.26
N PRO A 181 -8.73 0.62 -1.94
CA PRO A 181 -8.95 -0.71 -2.45
C PRO A 181 -9.10 -1.76 -1.34
N TRP A 182 -10.09 -2.65 -1.45
CA TRP A 182 -10.27 -3.74 -0.48
C TRP A 182 -9.08 -4.69 -0.47
N THR A 183 -8.51 -4.91 -1.65
CA THR A 183 -7.36 -5.80 -1.86
C THR A 183 -6.12 -5.34 -1.12
N PHE A 184 -5.97 -4.05 -0.80
CA PHE A 184 -4.78 -3.52 -0.16
C PHE A 184 -4.54 -4.09 1.24
N ASP A 185 -5.51 -3.94 2.15
CA ASP A 185 -5.41 -4.45 3.53
C ASP A 185 -5.40 -5.98 3.57
N ILE A 186 -6.26 -6.60 2.75
CA ILE A 186 -6.35 -8.06 2.64
C ILE A 186 -5.00 -8.64 2.21
N ALA A 187 -4.36 -8.08 1.18
CA ALA A 187 -3.10 -8.59 0.65
C ALA A 187 -1.97 -8.49 1.68
N GLN A 188 -1.82 -7.34 2.36
CA GLN A 188 -0.76 -7.15 3.34
C GLN A 188 -0.89 -8.09 4.54
N LEU A 189 -2.10 -8.26 5.08
CA LEU A 189 -2.36 -9.18 6.19
C LEU A 189 -2.21 -10.64 5.77
N ALA A 190 -2.66 -10.98 4.56
CA ALA A 190 -2.52 -12.33 4.03
C ALA A 190 -1.04 -12.70 3.80
N VAL A 191 -0.26 -11.78 3.23
CA VAL A 191 1.20 -11.93 3.09
C VAL A 191 1.88 -12.10 4.44
N ALA A 192 1.59 -11.23 5.42
CA ALA A 192 2.18 -11.34 6.75
C ALA A 192 1.85 -12.69 7.41
N SER A 193 0.60 -13.13 7.29
CA SER A 193 0.12 -14.42 7.79
C SER A 193 0.81 -15.60 7.11
N MET A 194 1.04 -15.52 5.80
CA MET A 194 1.75 -16.56 5.05
C MET A 194 3.22 -16.62 5.36
N CYS A 195 3.89 -15.48 5.55
CA CYS A 195 5.27 -15.45 6.02
C CYS A 195 5.39 -16.08 7.42
N LEU A 196 4.42 -15.82 8.32
CA LEU A 196 4.37 -16.47 9.63
C LEU A 196 4.14 -17.98 9.51
N ALA A 197 3.28 -18.41 8.59
CA ALA A 197 3.06 -19.82 8.30
C ALA A 197 4.33 -20.48 7.74
N ALA A 198 5.03 -19.82 6.81
CA ALA A 198 6.28 -20.29 6.23
C ALA A 198 7.38 -20.44 7.29
N TYR A 199 7.43 -19.56 8.29
CA TYR A 199 8.29 -19.72 9.46
C TYR A 199 7.94 -21.00 10.25
N ARG A 200 6.65 -21.25 10.50
CA ARG A 200 6.20 -22.36 11.35
C ARG A 200 6.24 -23.73 10.68
N TRP A 201 5.96 -23.80 9.38
CA TRP A 201 5.74 -25.05 8.63
C TRP A 201 6.63 -25.22 7.41
N SER A 202 7.57 -24.30 7.16
CA SER A 202 8.37 -24.20 5.94
C SER A 202 7.59 -23.64 4.74
N VAL A 203 8.29 -22.85 3.93
CA VAL A 203 7.77 -22.25 2.70
C VAL A 203 7.23 -23.31 1.74
N ASN A 204 7.90 -24.45 1.59
CA ASN A 204 7.48 -25.50 0.65
C ASN A 204 6.10 -26.07 0.98
N THR A 205 5.74 -26.16 2.27
CA THR A 205 4.42 -26.63 2.70
C THR A 205 3.36 -25.55 2.50
N CYS A 206 3.69 -24.29 2.79
CA CYS A 206 2.77 -23.17 2.65
C CYS A 206 2.48 -22.82 1.18
N SER A 207 3.45 -22.94 0.30
CA SER A 207 3.30 -22.61 -1.12
C SER A 207 2.49 -23.65 -1.90
N ILE A 208 2.29 -24.85 -1.34
CA ILE A 208 1.37 -25.87 -1.88
C ILE A 208 -0.07 -25.64 -1.38
N PHE A 209 -0.28 -24.77 -0.38
CA PHE A 209 -1.59 -24.55 0.20
C PHE A 209 -2.53 -23.88 -0.83
N THR A 210 -3.66 -24.53 -1.08
CA THR A 210 -4.71 -24.01 -1.96
C THR A 210 -5.91 -23.57 -1.12
N ILE A 211 -6.49 -22.44 -1.49
CA ILE A 211 -7.74 -21.93 -0.94
C ILE A 211 -8.85 -22.36 -1.91
N PHE A 212 -9.72 -23.27 -1.46
CA PHE A 212 -10.80 -23.85 -2.29
C PHE A 212 -10.31 -24.43 -3.63
N GLY A 213 -9.10 -25.01 -3.68
CA GLY A 213 -8.50 -25.57 -4.89
C GLY A 213 -7.74 -24.56 -5.77
N TYR A 214 -7.77 -23.27 -5.44
CA TYR A 214 -7.00 -22.22 -6.12
C TYR A 214 -5.71 -21.93 -5.34
N SER A 215 -4.62 -21.63 -6.05
CA SER A 215 -3.41 -21.16 -5.38
C SER A 215 -3.65 -19.82 -4.70
N PHE A 216 -2.92 -19.55 -3.61
CA PHE A 216 -3.00 -18.26 -2.92
C PHE A 216 -2.82 -17.06 -3.87
N VAL A 217 -1.83 -17.13 -4.77
CA VAL A 217 -1.60 -16.12 -5.81
C VAL A 217 -2.81 -15.97 -6.71
N GLY A 218 -3.43 -17.09 -7.12
CA GLY A 218 -4.62 -17.06 -7.96
C GLY A 218 -5.80 -16.37 -7.27
N VAL A 219 -5.96 -16.56 -5.96
CA VAL A 219 -7.01 -15.86 -5.19
C VAL A 219 -6.71 -14.36 -5.08
N LEU A 220 -5.47 -13.98 -4.74
CA LEU A 220 -5.10 -12.56 -4.68
C LEU A 220 -5.24 -11.87 -6.05
N GLU A 221 -4.80 -12.53 -7.12
CA GLU A 221 -4.92 -12.04 -8.50
C GLU A 221 -6.40 -11.87 -8.90
N PHE A 222 -7.24 -12.87 -8.60
CA PHE A 222 -8.67 -12.79 -8.84
C PHE A 222 -9.31 -11.61 -8.11
N LEU A 223 -8.99 -11.42 -6.82
CA LEU A 223 -9.51 -10.29 -6.04
C LEU A 223 -9.04 -8.95 -6.61
N LEU A 224 -7.76 -8.83 -6.96
CA LEU A 224 -7.18 -7.62 -7.56
C LEU A 224 -7.86 -7.27 -8.88
N HIS A 225 -8.05 -8.26 -9.76
CA HIS A 225 -8.63 -8.04 -11.08
C HIS A 225 -10.14 -7.74 -10.99
N SER A 226 -10.87 -8.45 -10.13
CA SER A 226 -12.31 -8.19 -9.90
C SER A 226 -12.55 -6.76 -9.40
N GLU A 227 -11.66 -6.26 -8.55
CA GLU A 227 -11.73 -4.89 -8.06
C GLU A 227 -11.41 -3.85 -9.14
N LEU A 228 -10.39 -4.12 -9.98
CA LEU A 228 -10.04 -3.26 -11.11
C LEU A 228 -11.19 -3.17 -12.13
N ASP A 229 -11.79 -4.31 -12.49
CA ASP A 229 -12.92 -4.35 -13.43
C ASP A 229 -14.10 -3.51 -12.91
N THR A 230 -14.45 -3.68 -11.63
CA THR A 230 -15.53 -2.90 -10.99
C THR A 230 -15.26 -1.40 -11.05
N ARG A 231 -14.00 -0.96 -10.90
CA ARG A 231 -13.63 0.46 -11.00
C ARG A 231 -13.68 0.97 -12.42
N ILE A 232 -13.24 0.17 -13.39
CA ILE A 232 -13.28 0.53 -14.81
C ILE A 232 -14.73 0.77 -15.26
N ASP A 233 -15.65 -0.08 -14.82
CA ASP A 233 -17.08 0.06 -15.13
C ASP A 233 -17.69 1.36 -14.58
N LEU A 234 -17.14 1.91 -13.49
CA LEU A 234 -17.58 3.17 -12.88
C LEU A 234 -16.90 4.42 -13.49
N LEU A 235 -15.82 4.26 -14.28
CA LEU A 235 -15.11 5.39 -14.91
C LEU A 235 -16.00 6.33 -15.74
N PRO A 236 -16.96 5.86 -16.56
CA PRO A 236 -17.82 6.74 -17.33
C PRO A 236 -18.67 7.67 -16.45
N GLU A 237 -19.13 7.20 -15.29
CA GLU A 237 -19.88 8.02 -14.35
C GLU A 237 -19.00 9.12 -13.73
N TYR A 238 -17.75 8.79 -13.41
CA TYR A 238 -16.79 9.77 -12.87
C TYR A 238 -16.42 10.87 -13.87
N VAL A 239 -16.24 10.53 -15.16
CA VAL A 239 -15.94 11.51 -16.20
C VAL A 239 -17.10 12.48 -16.40
N LEU A 240 -18.35 11.99 -16.39
CA LEU A 240 -19.53 12.84 -16.48
C LEU A 240 -19.64 13.83 -15.31
N ILE A 241 -19.25 13.41 -14.10
CA ILE A 241 -19.18 14.30 -12.93
C ILE A 241 -18.14 15.41 -13.14
N GLN A 242 -16.98 15.09 -13.72
CA GLN A 242 -15.94 16.08 -14.00
C GLN A 242 -16.38 17.12 -15.04
N ASP A 243 -16.98 16.68 -16.15
CA ASP A 243 -17.49 17.58 -17.19
C ASP A 243 -18.56 18.53 -16.63
N GLN A 244 -19.39 18.05 -15.70
CA GLN A 244 -20.34 18.92 -14.99
C GLN A 244 -19.65 19.92 -14.08
N LEU A 245 -18.63 19.51 -13.32
CA LEU A 245 -17.89 20.41 -12.43
C LEU A 245 -17.12 21.50 -13.20
N GLU A 246 -16.51 21.15 -14.34
CA GLU A 246 -15.83 22.12 -15.22
C GLU A 246 -16.80 23.09 -15.90
N TYR A 247 -18.06 22.70 -16.15
CA TYR A 247 -19.09 23.60 -16.71
C TYR A 247 -19.57 24.68 -15.72
N TYR A 248 -19.38 24.48 -14.41
CA TYR A 248 -19.80 25.42 -13.36
C TYR A 248 -18.67 26.32 -12.84
N HIS A 249 -17.48 26.27 -13.43
CA HIS A 249 -16.32 27.14 -13.14
C HIS A 249 -15.99 28.05 -14.32
#